data_AF-A0ABD3WGT9-F1
#
_entry.id   AF-A0ABD3WGT9-F1
#
_cell.length_a   1.000
_cell.length_b   1.000
_cell.length_c   1.000
_cell.angle_alpha   90.00
_cell.angle_beta   90.00
_cell.angle_gamma   90.00
#
_symmetry.space_group_name_H-M   'P 1'
#
loop_
_entity.id
_entity.type
_entity.pdbx_description
1 polymer ?
#
loop_
_entity_poly.entity_id
_entity_poly.type
_entity_poly.pdbx_seq_one_letter_code
_entity_poly.pdbx_strand_id
1 'polypeptide(L)' 'EKINAEYDNFKKRNEHVSEVKCKEELTKLNKTIEVKIKQQLYTRAGGYGLYQQDILDIMDKYEKVTGLGCK' A
#
# COMPACT_ATOMS: atom_id res chain seq x y z
N GLU A 1 -30.41 19.34 -10.01
CA GLU A 1 -29.66 19.27 -8.74
C GLU A 1 -29.51 17.86 -8.15
N LYS A 2 -30.56 17.00 -8.13
CA LYS A 2 -30.45 15.61 -7.62
C LYS A 2 -29.36 14.74 -8.27
N ILE A 3 -29.22 14.80 -9.60
CA ILE A 3 -28.22 14.01 -10.34
C ILE A 3 -26.79 14.37 -9.93
N ASN A 4 -26.51 15.66 -9.70
CA ASN A 4 -25.18 16.10 -9.27
C ASN A 4 -24.87 15.61 -7.85
N ALA A 5 -25.85 15.64 -6.94
CA ALA A 5 -25.67 15.13 -5.58
C ALA A 5 -25.43 13.61 -5.55
N GLU A 6 -26.11 12.84 -6.41
CA GLU A 6 -25.86 11.41 -6.55
C GLU A 6 -24.47 11.13 -7.13
N TYR A 7 -24.07 11.86 -8.16
CA TYR A 7 -22.74 11.77 -8.74
C TYR A 7 -21.63 12.06 -7.72
N ASP A 8 -21.76 13.13 -6.94
CA ASP A 8 -20.80 13.47 -5.89
C ASP A 8 -20.71 12.39 -4.81
N ASN A 9 -21.84 11.77 -4.46
CA ASN A 9 -21.86 10.65 -3.52
C ASN A 9 -21.17 9.40 -4.10
N PHE A 10 -21.37 9.09 -5.39
CA PHE A 10 -20.65 8.02 -6.06
C PHE A 10 -19.14 8.28 -6.08
N LYS A 11 -18.73 9.50 -6.40
CA LYS A 11 -17.32 9.90 -6.40
C LYS A 11 -16.68 9.71 -5.01
N LYS A 12 -17.32 10.22 -3.95
CA LYS A 12 -16.85 10.05 -2.57
C LYS A 12 -16.73 8.58 -2.17
N ARG A 13 -17.70 7.75 -2.53
CA ARG A 13 -17.65 6.30 -2.27
C ARG A 13 -16.49 5.64 -3.00
N ASN A 14 -16.28 5.97 -4.26
CA ASN A 14 -15.19 5.41 -5.05
C ASN A 14 -13.81 5.82 -4.48
N GLU A 15 -13.64 7.09 -4.10
CA GLU A 15 -12.42 7.57 -3.44
C GLU A 15 -12.17 6.86 -2.10
N HIS A 16 -13.22 6.65 -1.31
CA HIS A 16 -13.10 5.94 -0.03
C HIS A 16 -12.71 4.47 -0.22
N VAL A 17 -13.38 3.75 -1.13
CA VAL A 17 -13.08 2.35 -1.42
C VAL A 17 -11.66 2.20 -1.97
N SER A 18 -11.25 3.10 -2.85
CA SER A 18 -9.87 3.17 -3.37
C SER A 18 -8.87 3.36 -2.23
N GLU A 19 -9.09 4.32 -1.34
CA GLU A 19 -8.21 4.56 -0.19
C GLU A 19 -8.12 3.36 0.77
N VAL A 20 -9.25 2.72 1.08
CA VAL A 20 -9.28 1.51 1.91
C VAL A 20 -8.46 0.41 1.26
N LYS A 21 -8.65 0.17 -0.03
CA LYS A 21 -7.92 -0.88 -0.77
C LYS A 21 -6.42 -0.59 -0.81
N CYS A 22 -6.01 0.65 -1.08
CA CYS A 22 -4.60 1.05 -1.05
C CYS A 22 -3.97 0.79 0.33
N LYS A 23 -4.65 1.16 1.42
CA LYS A 23 -4.20 0.90 2.80
C LYS A 23 -4.09 -0.58 3.10
N GLU A 24 -5.07 -1.39 2.69
CA GLU A 24 -5.04 -2.84 2.90
C GLU A 24 -3.87 -3.50 2.17
N GLU A 25 -3.61 -3.14 0.91
CA GLU A 25 -2.50 -3.70 0.13
C GLU A 25 -1.14 -3.26 0.69
N LEU A 26 -0.97 -1.99 1.04
CA LEU A 26 0.25 -1.53 1.73
C LEU A 26 0.46 -2.24 3.07
N THR A 27 -0.61 -2.47 3.83
CA THR A 27 -0.51 -3.21 5.10
C THR A 27 -0.08 -4.65 4.87
N LYS A 28 -0.62 -5.32 3.84
CA LYS A 28 -0.22 -6.69 3.48
C LYS A 28 1.26 -6.75 3.07
N LEU A 29 1.70 -5.82 2.23
CA LEU A 29 3.09 -5.76 1.76
C LEU A 29 4.07 -5.43 2.91
N ASN A 30 3.70 -4.52 3.81
CA ASN A 30 4.53 -4.13 4.94
C ASN A 30 4.69 -5.23 6.01
N LYS A 31 3.72 -6.16 6.14
CA LYS A 31 3.86 -7.30 7.06
C LYS A 31 5.16 -8.07 6.84
N THR A 32 5.64 -8.17 5.61
CA THR A 32 6.91 -8.83 5.30
C THR A 32 8.09 -8.10 5.96
N ILE A 33 8.15 -6.77 5.87
CA ILE A 33 9.19 -5.98 6.55
C ILE A 33 9.06 -6.11 8.07
N GLU A 34 7.85 -6.03 8.62
CA GLU A 34 7.64 -6.13 10.07
C GLU A 34 8.17 -7.46 10.64
N VAL A 35 7.96 -8.56 9.93
CA VAL A 35 8.50 -9.88 10.31
C VAL A 35 10.03 -9.86 10.29
N LYS A 36 10.63 -9.31 9.23
CA LYS A 36 12.10 -9.23 9.09
C LYS A 36 12.74 -8.31 10.15
N ILE A 37 12.07 -7.22 10.54
CA ILE A 37 12.46 -6.36 11.67
C ILE A 37 12.45 -7.16 12.97
N LYS A 38 11.35 -7.88 13.27
CA LYS A 38 11.22 -8.70 14.49
C LYS A 38 12.28 -9.79 14.57
N GLN A 39 12.67 -10.36 13.43
CA GLN A 39 13.76 -11.33 13.31
C GLN A 39 15.16 -10.71 13.38
N GLN A 40 15.26 -9.39 13.56
CA GLN A 40 16.52 -8.65 13.63
C GLN A 40 17.39 -8.87 12.39
N LEU A 41 16.79 -9.07 11.21
CA LEU A 41 17.54 -9.31 9.98
C LEU A 41 18.30 -8.06 9.52
N TYR A 42 17.72 -6.88 9.76
CA TYR A 42 18.29 -5.60 9.35
C TYR A 42 19.35 -5.05 10.32
N THR A 43 19.52 -5.63 11.51
CA THR A 43 20.52 -5.16 12.49
C THR A 43 21.91 -5.74 12.26
N ARG A 44 22.04 -6.71 11.34
CA ARG A 44 23.30 -7.35 10.97
C ARG A 44 24.10 -6.47 10.02
N ALA A 45 25.40 -6.75 9.86
CA ALA A 45 26.22 -6.11 8.84
C ALA A 45 25.60 -6.28 7.45
N GLY A 46 25.44 -5.19 6.70
CA GLY A 46 24.72 -5.19 5.41
C GLY A 46 23.19 -5.13 5.52
N GLY A 47 22.63 -5.15 6.73
CA GLY A 47 21.19 -5.16 6.97
C GLY A 47 20.46 -3.92 6.46
N TYR A 48 21.11 -2.75 6.44
CA TYR A 48 20.54 -1.55 5.84
C TYR A 48 20.34 -1.70 4.31
N GLY A 49 21.30 -2.31 3.61
CA GLY A 49 21.15 -2.58 2.18
C GLY A 49 20.03 -3.57 1.89
N LEU A 50 19.88 -4.60 2.73
CA LEU A 50 18.74 -5.53 2.65
C LEU A 50 17.40 -4.83 2.89
N TYR A 51 17.33 -3.90 3.84
CA TYR A 51 16.13 -3.09 4.08
C TYR A 51 15.78 -2.23 2.87
N GLN A 52 16.77 -1.56 2.27
CA GLN A 52 16.54 -0.76 1.06
C GLN A 52 16.02 -1.60 -0.11
N GLN A 53 16.58 -2.78 -0.33
CA GLN A 53 16.09 -3.70 -1.36
C GLN A 53 14.65 -4.13 -1.10
N ASP A 54 14.32 -4.50 0.15
CA ASP A 54 12.97 -4.91 0.53
C ASP A 54 11.94 -3.78 0.33
N ILE A 55 12.33 -2.53 0.56
CA ILE A 55 11.49 -1.36 0.29
C ILE A 55 11.24 -1.18 -1.22
N LEU A 56 12.29 -1.28 -2.04
CA LEU A 56 12.16 -1.19 -3.50
C LEU A 56 11.25 -2.30 -4.05
N ASP A 57 11.41 -3.53 -3.53
CA ASP A 57 10.58 -4.67 -3.91
C ASP A 57 9.11 -4.47 -3.52
N ILE A 58 8.84 -3.82 -2.38
CA ILE A 58 7.46 -3.49 -1.96
C ILE A 58 6.87 -2.40 -2.85
N MET A 59 7.65 -1.38 -3.23
CA MET A 59 7.21 -0.33 -4.16
C MET A 59 6.83 -0.93 -5.52
N ASP A 60 7.69 -1.77 -6.10
CA ASP A 60 7.42 -2.45 -7.38
C ASP A 60 6.19 -3.37 -7.31
N LYS A 61 6.02 -4.10 -6.20
CA LYS A 61 4.81 -4.91 -5.99
C LYS A 61 3.55 -4.08 -5.86
N TYR A 62 3.62 -2.95 -5.16
CA TYR A 62 2.49 -2.04 -4.99
C TYR A 62 2.06 -1.41 -6.32
N GLU A 63 3.02 -0.95 -7.14
CA GLU A 63 2.74 -0.40 -8.47
C GLU A 63 2.07 -1.41 -9.41
N LYS A 64 2.35 -2.70 -9.24
CA LYS A 64 1.73 -3.78 -10.01
C LYS A 64 0.33 -4.17 -9.54
N VAL A 65 -0.16 -3.64 -8.41
CA VAL A 65 -1.51 -3.93 -7.93
C VAL A 65 -2.54 -3.31 -8.86
N THR A 66 -3.33 -4.14 -9.52
CA THR A 66 -4.41 -3.68 -10.39
C THR A 66 -5.65 -3.26 -9.61
N GLY A 67 -6.33 -2.23 -10.09
CA GLY A 67 -7.63 -1.82 -9.54
C GLY A 67 -7.55 -1.17 -8.17
N LEU A 68 -6.45 -0.47 -7.86
CA LEU A 68 -6.33 0.41 -6.68
C LEU A 68 -7.36 1.54 -6.69
N GLY A 69 -7.87 1.91 -7.88
CA GLY A 69 -8.90 2.92 -8.05
C GLY A 69 -8.30 4.26 -8.45
N CYS A 70 -8.83 5.35 -7.91
CA CYS A 70 -8.43 6.72 -8.27
C CYS A 70 -7.32 7.31 -7.39
N LYS A 71 -6.87 6.58 -6.35
CA LYS A 71 -5.81 6.99 -5.43
C LYS A 71 -4.58 6.11 -5.55
#